data_AF-A0A3R9MBW7-F1
#
_entry.id   AF-A0A3R9MBW7-F1
#
_cell.length_a   1.000
_cell.length_b   1.000
_cell.length_c   1.000
_cell.angle_alpha   90.00
_cell.angle_beta   90.00
_cell.angle_gamma   90.00
#
_symmetry.space_group_name_H-M   'P 1'
#
loop_
_entity.id
_entity.type
_entity.pdbx_description
1 polymer ?
#
loop_
_entity_poly.entity_id
_entity_poly.type
_entity_poly.pdbx_seq_one_letter_code
_entity_poly.pdbx_strand_id
1 'polypeptide(L)'
;MQIAIAVWHYNLPLVHLNTLGEALLYMKVYHDEFVDEKTKRSIRILAVVFVLFAALDSFWLEGFTRINSYTNLAESVIIISLGLLYFERVLIGRRRTQIQQIPLFVATIGIILYLSGTVVLYLATNHFIQVNDEYSARLMYLINSALVLMLGLLFSRAFLLVKPLAPLHTTALQ
;
A
#
# COMPACT_ATOMS: atom_id res chain seq x y z
N MET A 1 6.68 23.44 -13.80
CA MET A 1 6.75 22.90 -12.42
C MET A 1 6.15 23.82 -11.36
N GLN A 2 6.20 25.15 -11.48
CA GLN A 2 5.63 26.06 -10.45
C GLN A 2 4.10 26.11 -10.41
N ILE A 3 3.40 25.85 -11.52
CA ILE A 3 1.93 25.82 -11.54
C ILE A 3 1.39 24.58 -10.82
N ALA A 4 2.08 23.44 -10.94
CA ALA A 4 1.78 22.26 -10.13
C ALA A 4 1.99 22.58 -8.64
N ILE A 5 3.08 23.25 -8.26
CA ILE A 5 3.34 23.65 -6.86
C ILE A 5 2.33 24.69 -6.35
N ALA A 6 1.83 25.59 -7.21
CA ALA A 6 0.87 26.63 -6.82
C ALA A 6 -0.57 26.11 -6.67
N VAL A 7 -1.01 25.21 -7.56
CA VAL A 7 -2.32 24.53 -7.46
C VAL A 7 -2.28 23.43 -6.40
N TRP A 8 -1.12 22.78 -6.25
CA TRP A 8 -0.79 21.80 -5.22
C TRP A 8 -0.07 22.49 -4.06
N HIS A 9 -0.70 23.50 -3.47
CA HIS A 9 -0.45 23.71 -2.04
C HIS A 9 -0.49 22.33 -1.41
N TYR A 10 0.58 21.96 -0.70
CA TYR A 10 0.70 20.71 0.03
C TYR A 10 -0.59 20.53 0.85
N ASN A 11 -1.58 19.87 0.25
CA ASN A 11 -2.86 19.64 0.88
C ASN A 11 -2.58 18.45 1.77
N LEU A 12 -1.90 18.72 2.87
CA LEU A 12 -1.59 17.75 3.91
C LEU A 12 -2.86 16.96 4.27
N PRO A 13 -4.08 17.56 4.35
CA PRO A 13 -5.32 16.80 4.48
C PRO A 13 -5.55 15.75 3.37
N LEU A 14 -5.26 16.06 2.10
CA LEU A 14 -5.33 15.09 1.01
C LEU A 14 -4.29 13.98 1.16
N VAL A 15 -3.08 14.30 1.64
CA VAL A 15 -2.04 13.30 1.91
C VAL A 15 -2.49 12.36 3.04
N HIS A 16 -3.05 12.89 4.13
CA HIS A 16 -3.61 12.08 5.22
C HIS A 16 -4.75 11.18 4.72
N LEU A 17 -5.66 11.71 3.91
CA LEU A 17 -6.75 10.94 3.31
C LEU A 17 -6.26 9.88 2.32
N ASN A 18 -5.20 10.17 1.56
CA ASN A 18 -4.61 9.21 0.63
C ASN A 18 -4.04 8.00 1.37
N THR A 19 -3.19 8.23 2.39
CA THR A 19 -2.63 7.15 3.23
C THR A 19 -3.73 6.31 3.88
N LEU A 20 -4.78 6.95 4.41
CA LEU A 20 -5.95 6.25 4.96
C LEU A 20 -6.68 5.40 3.91
N GLY A 21 -6.95 5.98 2.73
CA GLY A 21 -7.64 5.29 1.65
C GLY A 21 -6.84 4.12 1.09
N GLU A 22 -5.54 4.29 0.92
CA GLU A 22 -4.60 3.28 0.46
C GLU A 22 -4.54 2.09 1.42
N ALA A 23 -4.31 2.35 2.72
CA ALA A 23 -4.28 1.32 3.74
C ALA A 23 -5.59 0.51 3.79
N LEU A 24 -6.75 1.19 3.76
CA LEU A 24 -8.05 0.53 3.79
C LEU A 24 -8.32 -0.28 2.53
N LEU A 25 -7.89 0.21 1.36
CA LEU A 25 -8.00 -0.51 0.10
C LEU A 25 -7.18 -1.81 0.16
N TYR A 26 -5.93 -1.74 0.60
CA TYR A 26 -5.07 -2.93 0.74
C TYR A 26 -5.63 -3.91 1.76
N MET A 27 -6.05 -3.46 2.94
CA MET A 27 -6.67 -4.31 3.95
C MET A 27 -7.92 -5.00 3.42
N LYS A 28 -8.75 -4.30 2.63
CA LYS A 28 -9.93 -4.89 1.99
C LYS A 28 -9.54 -5.98 0.99
N VAL A 29 -8.57 -5.73 0.12
CA VAL A 29 -8.08 -6.73 -0.85
C VAL A 29 -7.60 -8.00 -0.14
N TYR A 30 -6.82 -7.86 0.94
CA TYR A 30 -6.39 -9.02 1.72
C TYR A 30 -7.54 -9.70 2.45
N HIS A 31 -8.46 -8.94 3.05
CA HIS A 31 -9.65 -9.48 3.71
C HIS A 31 -10.46 -10.38 2.77
N ASP A 32 -10.64 -9.96 1.52
CA ASP A 32 -11.43 -10.69 0.53
C ASP A 32 -10.71 -11.95 0.01
N GLU A 33 -9.38 -11.97 0.02
CA GLU A 33 -8.57 -13.14 -0.35
C GLU A 33 -8.53 -14.22 0.74
N PHE A 34 -8.52 -13.85 2.01
CA PHE A 34 -8.45 -14.82 3.10
C PHE A 34 -9.79 -15.51 3.31
N VAL A 35 -9.86 -16.84 3.22
CA VAL A 35 -11.09 -17.63 3.46
C VAL A 35 -11.43 -17.78 4.95
N ASP A 36 -10.41 -17.80 5.81
CA ASP A 36 -10.56 -18.06 7.24
C ASP A 36 -11.20 -16.87 7.99
N GLU A 37 -12.34 -17.12 8.63
CA GLU A 37 -13.13 -16.08 9.32
C GLU A 37 -12.38 -15.45 10.52
N LYS A 38 -11.47 -16.19 11.18
CA LYS A 38 -10.64 -15.61 12.23
C LYS A 38 -9.71 -14.55 11.65
N THR A 39 -9.05 -14.85 10.54
CA THR A 39 -8.16 -13.94 9.81
C THR A 39 -8.93 -12.69 9.33
N LYS A 40 -10.10 -12.87 8.72
CA LYS A 40 -10.98 -11.76 8.30
C LYS A 40 -11.38 -10.86 9.47
N ARG A 41 -11.77 -11.46 10.60
CA ARG A 41 -12.11 -10.72 11.82
C ARG A 41 -10.92 -9.92 12.33
N SER A 42 -9.73 -10.50 12.35
CA SER A 42 -8.50 -9.81 12.73
C SER A 42 -8.20 -8.63 11.81
N ILE A 43 -8.35 -8.79 10.49
CA ILE A 43 -8.16 -7.68 9.52
C ILE A 43 -9.18 -6.57 9.76
N ARG A 44 -10.45 -6.90 10.03
CA ARG A 44 -11.47 -5.89 10.34
C ARG A 44 -11.16 -5.13 11.63
N ILE A 45 -10.72 -5.83 12.67
CA ILE A 45 -10.30 -5.20 13.93
C ILE A 45 -9.09 -4.29 13.66
N LEU A 46 -8.09 -4.78 12.93
CA LEU A 46 -6.92 -3.99 12.53
C LEU A 46 -7.30 -2.74 11.74
N ALA A 47 -8.24 -2.83 10.80
CA ALA A 47 -8.72 -1.68 10.05
C ALA A 47 -9.38 -0.63 10.95
N VAL A 48 -10.24 -1.05 11.88
CA VAL A 48 -10.86 -0.13 12.85
C VAL A 48 -9.82 0.51 13.75
N VAL A 49 -8.88 -0.28 14.29
CA VAL A 49 -7.79 0.21 15.13
C VAL A 49 -6.90 1.19 14.36
N PHE A 50 -6.58 0.89 13.09
CA PHE A 50 -5.79 1.77 12.24
C PHE A 50 -6.49 3.09 11.95
N VAL A 51 -7.79 3.08 11.65
CA VAL A 51 -8.56 4.32 11.45
C VAL A 51 -8.59 5.17 12.71
N LEU A 52 -8.80 4.54 13.88
CA LEU A 52 -8.73 5.25 15.16
C LEU A 52 -7.33 5.82 15.40
N PHE A 53 -6.29 5.05 15.14
CA PHE A 53 -4.90 5.49 15.26
C PHE A 53 -4.59 6.68 14.33
N ALA A 54 -4.94 6.59 13.05
CA ALA A 54 -4.73 7.66 12.08
C ALA A 54 -5.50 8.94 12.42
N ALA A 55 -6.72 8.80 12.97
CA ALA A 55 -7.48 9.93 13.49
C ALA A 55 -6.76 10.56 14.68
N LEU A 56 -6.34 9.76 15.67
CA LEU A 56 -5.58 10.25 16.82
C LEU A 56 -4.26 10.91 16.42
N ASP A 57 -3.55 10.35 15.45
CA ASP A 57 -2.29 10.89 14.93
C ASP A 57 -2.50 12.29 14.32
N SER A 58 -3.56 12.42 13.50
CA SER A 58 -3.93 13.67 12.83
C SER A 58 -4.43 14.73 13.81
N PHE A 59 -5.16 14.34 14.87
CA PHE A 59 -5.74 15.28 15.85
C PHE A 59 -4.81 15.64 17.01
N TRP A 60 -3.89 14.76 17.42
CA TRP A 60 -3.20 14.88 18.72
C TRP A 60 -1.67 14.76 18.69
N LEU A 61 -1.07 14.04 17.72
CA LEU A 61 0.37 13.73 17.75
C LEU A 61 1.20 14.61 16.81
N GLU A 62 0.87 14.66 15.52
CA GLU A 62 1.67 15.41 14.52
C GLU A 62 0.99 16.70 14.04
N GLY A 63 -0.32 16.80 14.19
CA GLY A 63 -1.15 17.89 13.67
C GLY A 63 -1.23 17.93 12.13
N PHE A 64 -2.24 18.57 11.58
CA PHE A 64 -2.50 18.66 10.12
C PHE A 64 -1.39 19.34 9.28
N THR A 65 -0.34 19.84 9.93
CA THR A 65 0.72 20.63 9.29
C THR A 65 2.00 19.83 9.01
N ARG A 66 2.05 18.55 9.37
CA ARG A 66 3.23 17.68 9.17
C ARG A 66 2.86 16.43 8.38
N ILE A 67 3.88 15.84 7.74
CA ILE A 67 3.75 14.58 7.02
C ILE A 67 3.54 13.45 8.04
N ASN A 68 2.48 12.66 7.83
CA ASN A 68 1.98 11.63 8.73
C ASN A 68 2.93 10.42 8.88
N SER A 69 4.08 10.63 9.51
CA SER A 69 5.19 9.68 9.47
C SER A 69 4.85 8.41 10.26
N TYR A 70 4.17 8.58 11.39
CA TYR A 70 3.71 7.45 12.22
C TYR A 70 2.58 6.66 11.55
N THR A 71 1.57 7.33 10.98
CA THR A 71 0.50 6.64 10.24
C THR A 71 1.05 5.86 9.03
N ASN A 72 1.98 6.44 8.25
CA ASN A 72 2.61 5.73 7.12
C ASN A 72 3.47 4.54 7.58
N LEU A 73 4.15 4.66 8.72
CA LEU A 73 4.89 3.55 9.32
C LEU A 73 3.93 2.43 9.74
N ALA A 74 2.83 2.78 10.43
CA ALA A 74 1.82 1.83 10.88
C ALA A 74 1.16 1.11 9.69
N GLU A 75 0.80 1.84 8.63
CA GLU A 75 0.31 1.26 7.38
C GLU A 75 1.32 0.26 6.82
N SER A 76 2.56 0.70 6.61
CA SER A 76 3.62 -0.14 6.04
C SER A 76 3.77 -1.45 6.82
N VAL A 77 3.82 -1.38 8.15
CA VAL A 77 3.96 -2.58 9.01
C VAL A 77 2.76 -3.51 8.87
N ILE A 78 1.53 -2.99 8.93
CA ILE A 78 0.31 -3.79 8.83
C ILE A 78 0.23 -4.47 7.45
N ILE A 79 0.39 -3.70 6.38
CA ILE A 79 0.21 -4.20 5.02
C ILE A 79 1.33 -5.14 4.60
N ILE A 80 2.59 -4.87 4.98
CA ILE A 80 3.70 -5.80 4.75
C ILE A 80 3.45 -7.11 5.48
N SER A 81 2.99 -7.07 6.74
CA SER A 81 2.67 -8.27 7.51
C SER A 81 1.57 -9.10 6.85
N LEU A 82 0.51 -8.46 6.35
CA LEU A 82 -0.56 -9.14 5.59
C LEU A 82 -0.04 -9.72 4.27
N GLY A 83 0.81 -9.00 3.55
CA GLY A 83 1.44 -9.48 2.32
C GLY A 83 2.34 -10.70 2.54
N LEU A 84 3.10 -10.72 3.64
CA LEU A 84 3.93 -11.87 4.02
C LEU A 84 3.08 -13.09 4.40
N LEU A 85 2.00 -12.89 5.18
CA LEU A 85 1.04 -13.96 5.50
C LEU A 85 0.36 -14.51 4.22
N TYR A 86 0.07 -13.64 3.26
CA TYR A 86 -0.45 -14.05 1.96
C TYR A 86 0.58 -14.89 1.18
N PHE A 87 1.83 -14.45 1.11
CA PHE A 87 2.90 -15.22 0.47
C PHE A 87 3.11 -16.60 1.09
N GLU A 88 3.11 -16.69 2.43
CA GLU A 88 3.18 -17.96 3.13
C GLU A 88 2.09 -18.93 2.66
N ARG A 89 0.82 -18.48 2.62
CA ARG A 89 -0.29 -19.32 2.16
C ARG A 89 -0.16 -19.72 0.69
N VAL A 90 0.23 -18.80 -0.18
CA VAL A 90 0.37 -19.09 -1.62
C VAL A 90 1.50 -20.09 -1.88
N LEU A 91 2.65 -19.91 -1.22
CA LEU A 91 3.82 -20.78 -1.38
C LEU A 91 3.56 -22.18 -0.85
N ILE A 92 2.85 -22.32 0.27
CA ILE A 92 2.51 -23.63 0.85
C ILE A 92 1.41 -24.33 0.04
N GLY A 93 0.40 -23.59 -0.44
CA GLY A 93 -0.81 -24.17 -1.05
C GLY A 93 -0.70 -24.53 -2.54
N ARG A 94 0.26 -23.99 -3.30
CA ARG A 94 0.24 -24.01 -4.78
C ARG A 94 1.52 -24.57 -5.40
N ARG A 95 1.82 -25.86 -5.17
CA ARG A 95 3.04 -26.53 -5.67
C ARG A 95 3.20 -26.65 -7.20
N ARG A 96 2.17 -26.36 -8.02
CA ARG A 96 2.21 -26.60 -9.49
C ARG A 96 1.83 -25.42 -10.39
N THR A 97 1.29 -24.33 -9.84
CA THR A 97 0.98 -23.13 -10.64
C THR A 97 2.14 -22.16 -10.62
N GLN A 98 2.47 -21.56 -11.77
CA GLN A 98 3.42 -20.46 -11.84
C GLN A 98 2.89 -19.28 -11.00
N ILE A 99 3.39 -19.12 -9.78
CA ILE A 99 2.98 -18.08 -8.83
C ILE A 99 3.01 -16.66 -9.43
N GLN A 100 3.93 -16.42 -10.37
CA GLN A 100 4.07 -15.16 -11.09
C GLN A 100 2.91 -14.83 -12.05
N GLN A 101 2.02 -15.79 -12.32
CA GLN A 101 0.79 -15.60 -13.08
C GLN A 101 -0.42 -15.26 -12.19
N ILE A 102 -0.27 -15.32 -10.86
CA ILE A 102 -1.34 -14.96 -9.92
C ILE A 102 -1.35 -13.42 -9.80
N PRO A 103 -2.44 -12.73 -10.20
CA PRO A 103 -2.51 -11.26 -10.18
C PRO A 103 -2.13 -10.66 -8.83
N LEU A 104 -2.74 -11.16 -7.76
CA LEU A 104 -2.53 -10.64 -6.41
C LEU A 104 -1.10 -10.87 -5.92
N PHE A 105 -0.45 -11.97 -6.31
CA PHE A 105 0.96 -12.21 -6.00
C PHE A 105 1.88 -11.13 -6.58
N VAL A 106 1.66 -10.76 -7.84
CA VAL A 106 2.43 -9.71 -8.53
C VAL A 106 2.16 -8.34 -7.91
N ALA A 107 0.90 -8.05 -7.58
CA ALA A 107 0.51 -6.83 -6.89
C ALA A 107 1.17 -6.72 -5.51
N THR A 108 1.15 -7.79 -4.71
CA THR A 108 1.75 -7.83 -3.37
C THR A 108 3.27 -7.62 -3.40
N ILE A 109 3.98 -8.13 -4.42
CA ILE A 109 5.42 -7.82 -4.60
C ILE A 109 5.63 -6.31 -4.71
N GLY A 110 4.83 -5.64 -5.55
CA GLY A 110 4.92 -4.19 -5.73
C GLY A 110 4.62 -3.44 -4.45
N ILE A 111 3.53 -3.80 -3.76
CA ILE A 111 3.10 -3.17 -2.52
C ILE A 111 4.20 -3.26 -1.46
N ILE A 112 4.78 -4.44 -1.23
CA ILE A 112 5.83 -4.63 -0.23
C ILE A 112 7.08 -3.82 -0.57
N LEU A 113 7.51 -3.82 -1.84
CA LEU A 113 8.68 -3.04 -2.28
C LEU A 113 8.47 -1.54 -2.08
N TYR A 114 7.31 -1.03 -2.48
CA TYR A 114 6.96 0.38 -2.31
C TYR A 114 6.87 0.80 -0.84
N LEU A 115 6.15 0.04 -0.02
CA LEU A 115 5.99 0.36 1.41
C LEU A 115 7.32 0.27 2.16
N SER A 116 8.15 -0.73 1.86
CA SER A 116 9.49 -0.85 2.46
C SER A 116 10.36 0.36 2.12
N GLY A 117 10.35 0.81 0.86
CA GLY A 117 11.09 1.99 0.46
C GLY A 117 10.52 3.30 1.02
N THR A 118 9.20 3.37 1.22
CA THR A 118 8.54 4.50 1.88
C THR A 118 8.97 4.61 3.35
N VAL A 119 9.11 3.49 4.07
CA VAL A 119 9.67 3.48 5.43
C VAL A 119 11.10 4.00 5.43
N VAL A 120 11.94 3.52 4.51
CA VAL A 120 13.34 3.99 4.37
C VAL A 120 13.39 5.48 4.03
N LEU A 121 12.54 5.96 3.12
CA LEU A 121 12.41 7.37 2.77
C LEU A 121 12.16 8.23 4.01
N TYR A 122 11.18 7.89 4.84
CA TYR A 122 10.85 8.68 6.02
C TYR A 122 11.96 8.68 7.07
N LEU A 123 12.58 7.52 7.33
CA LEU A 123 13.70 7.42 8.26
C LEU A 123 14.92 8.22 7.77
N ALA A 124 15.28 8.09 6.49
CA ALA A 124 16.43 8.76 5.91
C ALA A 124 16.21 10.27 5.76
N THR A 125 15.03 10.70 5.30
CA THR A 125 14.71 12.12 5.11
C THR A 125 14.73 12.87 6.45
N ASN A 126 14.20 12.27 7.52
CA ASN A 126 14.26 12.85 8.85
C ASN A 126 15.72 13.05 9.32
N HIS A 127 16.61 12.10 9.02
CA HIS A 127 18.03 12.24 9.31
C HIS A 127 18.69 13.34 8.46
N PHE A 128 18.46 13.36 7.14
CA PHE A 128 19.08 14.33 6.23
C PHE A 128 18.61 15.77 6.48
N ILE A 129 17.35 15.96 6.89
CA ILE A 129 16.85 17.28 7.31
C ILE A 129 17.60 17.76 8.56
N GLN A 130 17.87 16.89 9.54
CA GLN A 130 18.61 17.27 10.75
C GLN A 130 20.06 17.70 10.46
N VAL A 131 20.70 17.11 9.46
CA VAL A 131 22.06 17.46 9.05
C VAL A 131 22.12 18.51 7.93
N ASN A 132 20.99 19.13 7.57
CA ASN A 132 20.86 20.11 6.48
C ASN A 132 21.38 19.62 5.10
N ASP A 133 21.29 18.31 4.85
CA ASP A 133 21.69 17.71 3.57
C ASP A 133 20.50 17.62 2.60
N GLU A 134 20.19 18.74 1.95
CA GLU A 134 19.12 18.80 0.96
C GLU A 134 19.34 17.87 -0.24
N TYR A 135 20.60 17.64 -0.63
CA TYR A 135 20.92 16.83 -1.79
C TYR A 135 20.53 15.37 -1.56
N SER A 136 20.94 14.81 -0.41
CA SER A 136 20.59 13.44 -0.03
C SER A 136 19.09 13.27 0.20
N ALA A 137 18.41 14.27 0.78
CA ALA A 137 16.95 14.26 0.92
C ALA A 137 16.25 14.18 -0.46
N ARG A 138 16.69 14.98 -1.45
CA ARG A 138 16.14 14.92 -2.82
C ARG A 138 16.38 13.58 -3.50
N LEU A 139 17.54 12.97 -3.30
CA LEU A 139 17.82 11.63 -3.82
C LEU A 139 16.89 10.57 -3.24
N MET A 140 16.55 10.65 -1.94
CA MET A 140 15.58 9.73 -1.33
C MET A 140 14.19 9.86 -1.98
N TYR A 141 13.72 11.09 -2.24
CA TYR A 141 12.46 11.31 -2.95
C TYR A 141 12.50 10.78 -4.39
N LEU A 142 13.65 10.86 -5.08
CA LEU A 142 13.82 10.28 -6.41
C LEU A 142 13.72 8.75 -6.38
N ILE A 143 14.37 8.11 -5.41
CA ILE A 143 14.28 6.65 -5.19
C ILE A 143 12.83 6.25 -4.94
N ASN A 144 12.12 6.98 -4.07
CA ASN A 144 10.72 6.70 -3.80
C ASN A 144 9.83 6.86 -5.05
N SER A 145 10.10 7.86 -5.89
CA SER A 145 9.40 8.05 -7.16
C SER A 145 9.61 6.87 -8.11
N ALA A 146 10.82 6.31 -8.16
CA ALA A 146 11.11 5.11 -8.93
C ALA A 146 10.35 3.88 -8.39
N LEU A 147 10.20 3.76 -7.07
CA LEU A 147 9.42 2.68 -6.45
C LEU A 147 7.91 2.81 -6.72
N VAL A 148 7.35 4.03 -6.71
CA VAL A 148 5.96 4.28 -7.12
C VAL A 148 5.74 3.86 -8.57
N LEU A 149 6.68 4.20 -9.46
CA LEU A 149 6.62 3.78 -10.86
C LEU A 149 6.66 2.25 -10.98
N MET A 150 7.55 1.58 -10.23
CA MET A 150 7.64 0.13 -10.19
C MET A 150 6.34 -0.51 -9.68
N LEU A 151 5.72 0.05 -8.63
CA LEU A 151 4.41 -0.37 -8.13
C LEU A 151 3.34 -0.28 -9.24
N GLY A 152 3.30 0.85 -9.95
CA GLY A 152 2.36 1.05 -11.08
C GLY A 152 2.54 0.02 -12.20
N LEU A 153 3.78 -0.33 -12.54
CA LEU A 153 4.08 -1.39 -13.53
C LEU A 153 3.60 -2.76 -13.06
N LEU A 154 3.81 -3.09 -11.78
CA LEU A 154 3.38 -4.37 -11.21
C LEU A 154 1.87 -4.47 -11.07
N PHE A 155 1.18 -3.38 -10.72
CA PHE A 155 -0.29 -3.32 -10.79
C PHE A 155 -0.80 -3.48 -12.21
N SER A 156 -0.20 -2.78 -13.17
CA SER A 156 -0.57 -2.94 -14.59
C SER A 156 -0.43 -4.39 -15.04
N ARG A 157 0.69 -5.04 -14.69
CA ARG A 157 0.89 -6.48 -14.94
C ARG A 157 -0.14 -7.35 -14.21
N ALA A 158 -0.46 -7.05 -12.95
CA ALA A 158 -1.46 -7.78 -12.20
C ALA A 158 -2.83 -7.71 -12.87
N PHE A 159 -3.28 -6.53 -13.31
CA PHE A 159 -4.54 -6.36 -14.02
C PHE A 159 -4.57 -7.11 -15.36
N LEU A 160 -3.47 -7.14 -16.11
CA LEU A 160 -3.37 -7.92 -17.36
C LEU A 160 -3.45 -9.44 -17.13
N LEU A 161 -3.08 -9.93 -15.95
CA LEU A 161 -3.20 -11.33 -15.58
C LEU A 161 -4.62 -11.73 -15.16
N VAL A 162 -5.49 -10.76 -14.88
CA VAL A 162 -6.90 -11.02 -14.57
C VAL A 162 -7.60 -11.53 -15.83
N LYS A 163 -8.02 -12.79 -15.81
CA LYS A 163 -8.85 -13.34 -16.89
C LYS A 163 -10.28 -12.84 -16.70
N PRO A 164 -10.92 -12.25 -17.72
CA PRO A 164 -12.33 -11.87 -17.63
C PRO A 164 -13.16 -13.14 -17.37
N LEU A 165 -14.15 -13.05 -16.47
CA LEU A 165 -15.13 -14.12 -16.32
C LEU A 165 -15.76 -14.35 -17.68
N ALA A 166 -15.65 -15.58 -18.20
CA ALA A 166 -16.38 -15.95 -19.40
C ALA A 166 -17.87 -15.65 -19.16
N PRO A 167 -18.57 -14.96 -20.08
CA PRO A 167 -20.01 -14.78 -19.95
C PRO A 167 -20.63 -16.16 -19.80
N LEU A 168 -21.50 -16.33 -18.80
CA LEU A 168 -22.37 -17.49 -18.67
C LEU A 168 -23.13 -17.60 -20.00
N HIS A 169 -22.66 -18.45 -20.91
CA HIS A 169 -23.46 -18.85 -22.03
C HIS A 169 -24.74 -19.43 -21.43
N THR A 170 -25.84 -18.72 -21.65
CA THR A 170 -27.20 -19.22 -21.56
C THR A 170 -27.32 -20.40 -22.51
N THR A 171 -26.81 -21.56 -22.11
CA THR A 171 -27.28 -22.87 -22.55
C THR A 171 -28.45 -23.24 -21.65
N ALA A 172 -29.51 -22.44 -21.70
CA ALA A 172 -30.84 -22.95 -21.44
C ALA A 172 -31.30 -23.54 -22.77
N LEU A 173 -31.12 -24.86 -22.88
CA LEU A 173 -31.90 -25.69 -23.80
C LEU A 173 -33.38 -25.39 -23.57
N GLN A 174 -34.07 -24.90 -24.61
CA GLN A 174 -35.42 -25.32 -25.02
C GLN A 174 -35.77 -24.69 -26.38
#